data_AF-A0A7V0ITT4-F1
#
_entry.id   AF-A0A7V0ITT4-F1
#
_cell.length_a   1.000
_cell.length_b   1.000
_cell.length_c   1.000
_cell.angle_alpha   90.00
_cell.angle_beta   90.00
_cell.angle_gamma   90.00
#
_symmetry.space_group_name_H-M   'P 1'
#
loop_
_entity.id
_entity.type
_entity.pdbx_description
1 polymer ?
#
loop_
_entity_poly.entity_id
_entity_poly.type
_entity_poly.pdbx_seq_one_letter_code
_entity_poly.pdbx_strand_id
1 'polypeptide(L)'
;MTSKTIHAQLVDLGVGEGNFLVHSSLSSLGYVLGGPQTFVRALLEAIGPSGTLLMPAFSPEVSDPASWTDRLIDPEDLPEARANVPAFDAAVTPTSMGAVAETFRTWP
;
A
#
# COMPACT_ATOMS: atom_id res chain seq x y z
N MET A 1 3.70 18.35 -7.35
CA MET A 1 2.66 17.85 -8.28
C MET A 1 1.30 17.90 -7.62
N THR A 2 0.25 18.20 -8.39
CA THR A 2 -1.15 18.27 -7.93
C THR A 2 -1.95 17.08 -8.47
N SER A 3 -3.16 16.83 -7.95
CA SER A 3 -4.06 15.77 -8.46
C SER A 3 -4.25 15.89 -9.98
N LYS A 4 -4.51 17.11 -10.48
CA LYS A 4 -4.74 17.38 -11.90
C LYS A 4 -3.52 17.04 -12.77
N THR A 5 -2.32 17.39 -12.31
CA THR A 5 -1.08 17.08 -13.03
C THR A 5 -0.85 15.57 -13.10
N ILE A 6 -1.06 14.87 -11.98
CA ILE A 6 -0.88 13.42 -11.90
C ILE A 6 -1.91 12.70 -12.79
N HIS A 7 -3.18 13.09 -12.71
CA HIS A 7 -4.25 12.54 -13.55
C HIS A 7 -3.91 12.66 -15.03
N ALA A 8 -3.49 13.84 -15.50
CA ALA A 8 -3.09 14.03 -16.89
C ALA A 8 -1.94 13.10 -17.30
N GLN A 9 -0.91 12.96 -16.45
CA GLN A 9 0.21 12.06 -16.70
C GLN A 9 -0.20 10.58 -16.74
N LEU A 10 -1.15 10.17 -15.90
CA LEU A 10 -1.71 8.80 -15.92
C LEU A 10 -2.46 8.54 -17.23
N VAL A 11 -3.30 9.48 -17.67
CA VAL A 11 -4.03 9.38 -18.93
C VAL A 11 -3.07 9.34 -20.13
N ASP A 12 -2.04 10.18 -20.13
CA ASP A 12 -1.00 10.18 -21.18
C ASP A 12 -0.22 8.85 -21.22
N LEU A 13 -0.09 8.16 -20.07
CA LEU A 13 0.49 6.82 -19.98
C LEU A 13 -0.46 5.70 -20.48
N GLY A 14 -1.72 6.02 -20.75
CA GLY A 14 -2.75 5.07 -21.17
C GLY A 14 -3.59 4.49 -20.04
N VAL A 15 -3.52 5.05 -18.83
CA VAL A 15 -4.47 4.73 -17.76
C VAL A 15 -5.81 5.37 -18.09
N GLY A 16 -6.86 4.56 -18.12
CA GLY A 16 -8.23 4.99 -18.36
C GLY A 16 -9.19 4.02 -17.68
N GLU A 17 -10.44 3.97 -18.11
CA GLU A 17 -11.42 3.04 -17.54
C GLU A 17 -10.94 1.58 -17.64
N GLY A 18 -10.88 0.89 -16.49
CA GLY A 18 -10.41 -0.48 -16.43
C GLY A 18 -9.90 -0.91 -15.05
N ASN A 19 -9.20 -2.04 -15.03
CA ASN A 19 -8.70 -2.65 -13.80
C ASN A 19 -7.18 -2.55 -13.73
N PHE A 20 -6.65 -2.00 -12.64
CA PHE A 20 -5.23 -1.74 -12.47
C PHE A 20 -4.73 -2.28 -11.15
N LEU A 21 -3.63 -3.05 -11.19
CA LEU A 21 -2.83 -3.36 -10.02
C LEU A 21 -1.66 -2.40 -9.96
N VAL A 22 -1.55 -1.63 -8.88
CA VAL A 22 -0.56 -0.55 -8.73
C VAL A 22 0.45 -0.89 -7.66
N HIS A 23 1.73 -0.84 -8.06
CA HIS A 23 2.87 -0.67 -7.16
C HIS A 23 3.44 0.72 -7.38
N SER A 24 3.79 1.42 -6.30
CA SER A 24 4.29 2.79 -6.42
C SER A 24 5.29 3.14 -5.32
N SER A 25 6.14 4.12 -5.62
CA SER A 25 7.01 4.77 -4.66
C SER A 25 6.66 6.26 -4.62
N LEU A 26 6.09 6.74 -3.51
CA LEU A 26 5.70 8.15 -3.40
C LEU A 26 6.91 9.07 -3.54
N SER A 27 8.08 8.67 -3.02
CA SER A 27 9.30 9.46 -3.12
C SER A 27 9.84 9.57 -4.54
N SER A 28 9.62 8.57 -5.41
CA SER A 28 10.06 8.64 -6.81
C SER A 28 9.22 9.62 -7.65
N LEU A 29 8.03 9.98 -7.18
CA LEU A 29 7.18 11.00 -7.80
C LEU A 29 7.67 12.43 -7.49
N GLY A 30 8.63 12.59 -6.58
CA GLY A 30 9.02 13.90 -6.07
C GLY A 30 7.97 14.49 -5.11
N TYR A 31 7.89 15.82 -5.03
CA TYR A 31 6.95 16.46 -4.10
C TYR A 31 5.51 16.37 -4.61
N VAL A 32 4.64 15.63 -3.91
CA VAL A 32 3.19 15.57 -4.16
C VAL A 32 2.47 16.42 -3.13
N LEU A 33 1.73 17.43 -3.59
CA LEU A 33 0.95 18.30 -2.72
C LEU A 33 -0.16 17.48 -2.05
N GLY A 34 -0.18 17.40 -0.72
CA GLY A 34 -1.12 16.54 0.01
C GLY A 34 -0.69 15.06 0.11
N GLY A 35 0.53 14.73 -0.34
CA GLY A 35 1.13 13.41 -0.16
C GLY A 35 0.37 12.28 -0.88
N PRO A 36 0.32 11.07 -0.29
CA PRO A 36 -0.24 9.89 -0.96
C PRO A 36 -1.74 10.02 -1.26
N GLN A 37 -2.49 10.76 -0.44
CA GLN A 37 -3.92 11.01 -0.65
C GLN A 37 -4.21 11.59 -2.04
N THR A 38 -3.40 12.56 -2.46
CA THR A 38 -3.53 13.19 -3.78
C THR A 38 -3.24 12.23 -4.92
N PHE A 39 -2.29 11.31 -4.74
CA PHE A 39 -1.99 10.30 -5.75
C PHE A 39 -3.09 9.24 -5.86
N VAL A 40 -3.65 8.78 -4.73
CA VAL A 40 -4.81 7.85 -4.72
C VAL A 40 -6.01 8.47 -5.41
N ARG A 41 -6.35 9.74 -5.10
CA ARG A 41 -7.44 10.44 -5.81
C ARG A 41 -7.22 10.50 -7.31
N ALA A 42 -6.01 10.84 -7.75
CA ALA A 42 -5.72 10.93 -9.17
C ALA A 42 -5.82 9.58 -9.90
N LEU A 43 -5.44 8.48 -9.25
CA LEU A 43 -5.65 7.12 -9.77
C LEU A 43 -7.14 6.80 -9.91
N LEU A 44 -7.94 7.04 -8.86
CA LEU A 44 -9.39 6.82 -8.88
C LEU A 44 -10.09 7.68 -9.94
N GLU A 45 -9.70 8.95 -10.07
CA GLU A 45 -10.19 9.85 -11.12
C GLU A 45 -9.85 9.32 -12.53
N ALA A 46 -8.64 8.79 -12.73
CA ALA A 46 -8.18 8.30 -14.03
C ALA A 46 -8.87 6.99 -14.47
N ILE A 47 -9.12 6.06 -13.53
CA ILE A 47 -9.78 4.79 -13.86
C ILE A 47 -11.31 4.86 -13.91
N GLY A 48 -11.87 5.98 -13.44
CA GLY A 48 -13.32 6.20 -13.42
C GLY A 48 -14.09 5.29 -12.44
N PRO A 49 -15.41 5.50 -12.32
CA PRO A 49 -16.26 4.80 -11.36
C PRO A 49 -16.54 3.33 -11.72
N SER A 50 -16.29 2.93 -12.96
CA SER A 50 -16.43 1.56 -13.47
C SER A 50 -15.15 0.74 -13.32
N GLY A 51 -14.02 1.39 -13.05
CA GLY A 51 -12.72 0.76 -12.92
C GLY A 51 -12.50 0.12 -11.55
N THR A 52 -11.52 -0.78 -11.47
CA THR A 52 -11.07 -1.40 -10.22
C THR A 52 -9.61 -1.05 -9.95
N LEU A 53 -9.33 -0.45 -8.79
CA LEU A 53 -7.96 -0.22 -8.31
C LEU A 53 -7.58 -1.30 -7.30
N LEU A 54 -6.45 -1.96 -7.54
CA LEU A 54 -5.89 -2.97 -6.65
C LEU A 54 -4.49 -2.55 -6.22
N MET A 55 -4.18 -2.72 -4.94
CA MET A 55 -2.81 -2.58 -4.42
C MET A 55 -2.54 -3.71 -3.42
N PRO A 56 -1.32 -4.26 -3.37
CA PRO A 56 -0.95 -5.19 -2.32
C PRO A 56 -0.94 -4.53 -0.94
N ALA A 57 -1.51 -5.21 0.04
CA ALA A 57 -1.51 -4.83 1.45
C ALA A 57 -0.87 -5.94 2.31
N PHE A 58 0.34 -6.37 1.92
CA PHE A 58 1.05 -7.43 2.62
C PHE A 58 1.55 -6.97 4.00
N SER A 59 1.45 -7.86 4.98
CA SER A 59 1.84 -7.65 6.38
C SER A 59 2.77 -8.78 6.83
N PRO A 60 4.02 -8.85 6.35
CA PRO A 60 4.96 -9.90 6.77
C PRO A 60 5.18 -9.95 8.29
N GLU A 61 4.92 -8.84 9.00
CA GLU A 61 5.09 -8.69 10.44
C GLU A 61 4.11 -9.54 11.28
N VAL A 62 3.03 -10.06 10.68
CA VAL A 62 2.09 -10.99 11.36
C VAL A 62 2.35 -12.47 11.03
N SER A 63 3.41 -12.78 10.27
CA SER A 63 3.79 -14.16 9.96
C SER A 63 4.48 -14.86 11.13
N ASP A 64 4.73 -16.18 11.01
CA ASP A 64 5.52 -16.91 12.02
C ASP A 64 6.90 -16.25 12.17
N PRO A 65 7.30 -15.80 13.38
CA PRO A 65 8.60 -15.20 13.62
C PRO A 65 9.79 -16.04 13.18
N ALA A 66 9.63 -17.37 13.13
CA ALA A 66 10.67 -18.27 12.62
C ALA A 66 10.97 -18.07 11.12
N SER A 67 10.07 -17.42 10.37
CA SER A 67 10.23 -17.11 8.95
C SER A 67 10.90 -15.76 8.68
N TRP A 68 11.08 -14.92 9.70
CA TRP A 68 11.64 -13.58 9.55
C TRP A 68 13.14 -13.65 9.21
N THR A 69 13.55 -12.89 8.20
CA THR A 69 14.91 -12.94 7.64
C THR A 69 15.91 -12.15 8.48
N ASP A 70 15.44 -11.16 9.22
CA ASP A 70 16.16 -10.49 10.28
C ASP A 70 15.98 -11.30 11.57
N ARG A 71 16.98 -12.15 11.89
CA ARG A 71 16.99 -12.93 13.14
C ARG A 71 17.14 -12.01 14.36
N LEU A 72 16.07 -11.31 14.70
CA LEU A 72 15.94 -10.46 15.89
C LEU A 72 15.47 -11.24 17.12
N ILE A 73 15.12 -12.52 16.95
CA ILE A 73 14.56 -13.39 17.99
C ILE A 73 15.39 -14.66 18.05
N ASP A 74 15.90 -14.97 19.25
CA ASP A 74 16.63 -16.21 19.48
C ASP A 74 15.67 -17.42 19.43
N PRO A 75 16.14 -18.61 18.98
CA PRO A 75 15.25 -19.77 18.83
C PRO A 75 14.52 -20.19 20.11
N GLU A 76 15.09 -19.91 21.28
CA GLU A 76 14.50 -20.19 22.60
C GLU A 76 13.32 -19.29 22.92
N ASP A 77 13.27 -18.08 22.36
CA ASP A 77 12.19 -17.11 22.56
C ASP A 77 11.05 -17.26 21.54
N LEU A 78 11.24 -18.07 20.48
CA LEU A 78 10.20 -18.30 19.46
C LEU A 78 8.84 -18.74 20.01
N PRO A 79 8.73 -19.61 21.02
CA PRO A 79 7.43 -19.96 21.61
C PRO A 79 6.72 -18.74 22.22
N GLU A 80 7.45 -17.87 22.92
CA GLU A 80 6.91 -16.64 23.49
C GLU A 80 6.53 -15.65 22.39
N ALA A 81 7.40 -15.46 21.39
CA ALA A 81 7.12 -14.58 20.26
C ALA A 81 5.84 -15.02 19.52
N ARG A 82 5.70 -16.31 19.19
CA ARG A 82 4.51 -16.86 18.53
C ARG A 82 3.23 -16.65 19.34
N ALA A 83 3.32 -16.69 20.66
CA ALA A 83 2.17 -16.44 21.53
C ALA A 83 1.76 -14.95 21.57
N ASN A 84 2.67 -14.04 21.19
CA ASN A 84 2.48 -12.59 21.31
C ASN A 84 2.39 -11.84 19.98
N VAL A 85 2.69 -12.47 18.83
CA VAL A 85 2.42 -11.86 17.51
C VAL A 85 0.91 -11.63 17.38
N PRO A 86 0.47 -10.40 17.06
CA PRO A 86 -0.95 -10.11 16.92
C PRO A 86 -1.53 -10.85 15.71
N ALA A 87 -2.76 -11.33 15.85
CA ALA A 87 -3.52 -11.85 14.72
C ALA A 87 -3.78 -10.74 13.68
N PHE A 88 -3.88 -11.13 12.42
CA PHE A 88 -4.26 -10.23 11.34
C PHE A 88 -5.70 -9.71 11.53
N ASP A 89 -5.88 -8.40 11.35
CA ASP A 89 -7.16 -7.71 11.26
C ASP A 89 -7.12 -6.75 10.07
N ALA A 90 -8.00 -6.97 9.09
CA ALA A 90 -8.03 -6.18 7.86
C ALA A 90 -8.25 -4.67 8.09
N ALA A 91 -8.90 -4.28 9.19
CA ALA A 91 -9.18 -2.88 9.48
C ALA A 91 -7.95 -2.15 10.03
N VAL A 92 -7.14 -2.82 10.87
CA VAL A 92 -6.10 -2.15 11.67
C VAL A 92 -4.68 -2.64 11.41
N THR A 93 -4.46 -3.85 10.90
CA THR A 93 -3.12 -4.33 10.57
C THR A 93 -2.52 -3.46 9.45
N PRO A 94 -1.39 -2.77 9.71
CA PRO A 94 -0.75 -1.92 8.71
C PRO A 94 -0.09 -2.77 7.61
N THR A 95 0.19 -2.14 6.47
CA THR A 95 1.00 -2.71 5.39
C THR A 95 2.34 -1.99 5.27
N SER A 96 3.41 -2.76 5.06
CA SER A 96 4.73 -2.23 4.72
C SER A 96 4.91 -1.97 3.22
N MET A 97 3.84 -2.09 2.41
CA MET A 97 3.86 -1.88 0.95
C MET A 97 3.96 -0.42 0.51
N GLY A 98 4.21 0.51 1.44
CA GLY A 98 4.48 1.92 1.17
C GLY A 98 3.28 2.84 1.42
N ALA A 99 3.57 4.14 1.54
CA ALA A 99 2.60 5.15 1.99
C ALA A 99 1.33 5.25 1.12
N VAL A 100 1.43 4.97 -0.17
CA VAL A 100 0.27 4.98 -1.08
C VAL A 100 -0.65 3.80 -0.78
N ALA A 101 -0.12 2.59 -0.67
CA ALA A 101 -0.90 1.40 -0.35
C ALA A 101 -1.52 1.50 1.06
N GLU A 102 -0.76 2.00 2.03
CA GLU A 102 -1.23 2.23 3.40
C GLU A 102 -2.37 3.27 3.44
N THR A 103 -2.30 4.31 2.61
CA THR A 103 -3.39 5.29 2.48
C THR A 103 -4.61 4.70 1.78
N PHE A 104 -4.39 3.88 0.75
CA PHE A 104 -5.46 3.30 -0.06
C PHE A 104 -6.25 2.23 0.67
N ARG A 105 -5.62 1.39 1.50
CA ARG A 105 -6.32 0.30 2.21
C ARG A 105 -7.41 0.79 3.18
N THR A 106 -7.34 2.04 3.62
CA THR A 106 -8.35 2.68 4.49
C THR A 106 -9.19 3.73 3.75
N TRP A 107 -9.17 3.72 2.42
CA TRP A 107 -9.90 4.70 1.61
C TRP A 107 -11.41 4.41 1.60
N PRO A 108 -12.28 5.42 1.75
CA PRO A 108 -13.73 5.25 1.76
C PRO A 108 -14.33 4.99 0.37
#